data_AF-A0A961YH22-F1
#
_entry.id   AF-A0A961YH22-F1
#
_cell.length_a   1.000
_cell.length_b   1.000
_cell.length_c   1.000
_cell.angle_alpha   90.00
_cell.angle_beta   90.00
_cell.angle_gamma   90.00
#
_symmetry.space_group_name_H-M   'P 1'
#
loop_
_entity.id
_entity.type
_entity.pdbx_description
1 polymer ?
#
loop_
_entity_poly.entity_id
_entity_poly.type
_entity_poly.pdbx_seq_one_letter_code
_entity_poly.pdbx_strand_id
1 'polypeptide(L)'
;MNKPWSPDGWRGMPIEQVPVYTDMAALASVEERIATYPPLVFAGEARKLKGGLARVAAGDAFLLQGGDCAESFAEHHADNIRDFFRVFLQMA
;
A
#
# COMPACT_ATOMS: atom_id res chain seq x y z
N MET A 1 -27.99 3.09 -11.39
CA MET A 1 -28.03 2.28 -10.15
C MET A 1 -26.61 2.02 -9.73
N ASN A 2 -26.18 2.55 -8.59
CA ASN A 2 -24.81 2.40 -8.11
C ASN A 2 -24.64 0.94 -7.64
N LYS A 3 -23.78 0.15 -8.30
CA LYS A 3 -23.44 -1.18 -7.78
C LYS A 3 -22.84 -1.01 -6.39
N PRO A 4 -23.23 -1.83 -5.39
CA PRO A 4 -22.57 -1.83 -4.10
C PRO A 4 -21.09 -2.15 -4.29
N TRP A 5 -20.21 -1.44 -3.56
CA TRP A 5 -18.77 -1.66 -3.65
C TRP A 5 -18.41 -3.04 -3.10
N SER A 6 -17.51 -3.74 -3.79
CA SER A 6 -16.88 -4.97 -3.34
C SER A 6 -15.38 -4.95 -3.67
N PRO A 7 -14.53 -5.68 -2.92
CA PRO A 7 -13.07 -5.70 -3.16
C PRO A 7 -12.67 -6.16 -4.58
N ASP A 8 -13.50 -6.96 -5.23
CA ASP A 8 -13.30 -7.49 -6.58
C ASP A 8 -13.98 -6.66 -7.68
N GLY A 9 -14.77 -5.63 -7.33
CA GLY A 9 -15.54 -4.84 -8.27
C GLY A 9 -14.69 -4.09 -9.32
N TRP A 10 -13.41 -3.84 -9.04
CA TRP A 10 -12.48 -3.22 -9.98
C TRP A 10 -12.16 -4.11 -11.18
N ARG A 11 -12.27 -5.44 -11.05
CA ARG A 11 -11.94 -6.39 -12.15
C ARG A 11 -12.87 -6.24 -13.36
N GLY A 12 -14.01 -5.59 -13.21
CA GLY A 12 -14.94 -5.27 -14.30
C GLY A 12 -14.70 -3.89 -14.95
N MET A 13 -13.67 -3.15 -14.54
CA MET A 13 -13.35 -1.81 -15.04
C MET A 13 -12.13 -1.84 -15.96
N PRO A 14 -11.95 -0.85 -16.86
CA PRO A 14 -10.71 -0.68 -17.62
C PRO A 14 -9.53 -0.53 -16.66
N ILE A 15 -8.42 -1.22 -16.95
CA ILE A 15 -7.19 -1.18 -16.16
C ILE A 15 -5.96 -1.13 -17.06
N GLU A 16 -4.94 -0.42 -16.61
CA GLU A 16 -3.66 -0.21 -17.29
C GLU A 16 -2.50 -0.78 -16.43
N GLN A 17 -1.33 -0.99 -17.03
CA GLN A 17 -0.10 -1.41 -16.34
C GLN A 17 -0.18 -2.76 -15.58
N VAL A 18 -1.10 -3.65 -15.97
CA VAL A 18 -1.21 -5.00 -15.40
C VAL A 18 -0.34 -5.97 -16.19
N PRO A 19 0.49 -6.80 -15.52
CA PRO A 19 1.24 -7.83 -16.22
C PRO A 19 0.32 -8.89 -16.82
N VAL A 20 0.74 -9.45 -17.97
CA VAL A 20 0.08 -10.60 -18.57
C VAL A 20 0.60 -11.86 -17.89
N TYR A 21 -0.21 -12.48 -17.03
CA TYR A 21 0.10 -13.76 -16.42
C TYR A 21 -0.20 -14.90 -17.40
N THR A 22 0.76 -15.79 -17.62
CA THR A 22 0.61 -16.94 -18.52
C THR A 22 -0.19 -18.09 -17.90
N ASP A 23 -0.24 -18.17 -16.57
CA ASP A 23 -0.99 -19.17 -15.82
C ASP A 23 -1.96 -18.51 -14.83
N MET A 24 -3.23 -18.49 -15.22
CA MET A 24 -4.31 -17.91 -14.40
C MET A 24 -4.68 -18.77 -13.19
N ALA A 25 -4.43 -20.08 -13.24
CA ALA A 25 -4.67 -20.96 -12.10
C ALA A 25 -3.61 -20.73 -11.01
N ALA A 26 -2.34 -20.53 -11.41
CA ALA A 26 -1.28 -20.15 -10.49
C ALA A 26 -1.56 -18.77 -9.85
N LEU A 27 -2.04 -17.79 -10.62
CA LEU A 27 -2.44 -16.48 -10.09
C LEU A 27 -3.54 -16.63 -9.02
N ALA A 28 -4.62 -17.34 -9.34
CA ALA A 28 -5.73 -17.54 -8.41
C ALA A 28 -5.27 -18.24 -7.11
N SER A 29 -4.45 -19.27 -7.22
CA SER A 29 -3.88 -19.99 -6.06
C SER A 29 -3.03 -19.07 -5.16
N VAL A 30 -2.24 -18.17 -5.76
CA VAL A 30 -1.43 -17.20 -5.00
C VAL A 30 -2.33 -16.15 -4.33
N GLU A 31 -3.35 -15.63 -5.01
CA GLU A 31 -4.33 -14.69 -4.44
C GLU A 31 -5.05 -15.31 -3.23
N GLU A 32 -5.53 -16.55 -3.35
CA GLU A 32 -6.19 -17.29 -2.26
C GLU A 32 -5.26 -17.46 -1.06
N ARG A 33 -3.99 -17.82 -1.29
CA ARG A 33 -3.01 -17.97 -0.22
C ARG A 33 -2.76 -16.65 0.51
N ILE A 34 -2.50 -15.56 -0.23
CA ILE A 34 -2.21 -14.24 0.36
C ILE A 34 -3.41 -13.72 1.16
N ALA A 35 -4.65 -14.01 0.72
CA ALA A 35 -5.86 -13.61 1.43
C ALA A 35 -5.97 -14.20 2.85
N THR A 36 -5.25 -15.29 3.15
CA THR A 36 -5.21 -15.92 4.48
C THR A 36 -4.18 -15.30 5.44
N TYR A 37 -3.25 -14.49 4.92
CA TYR A 37 -2.16 -13.95 5.74
C TYR A 37 -2.65 -12.80 6.63
N PRO A 38 -1.97 -12.56 7.77
CA PRO A 38 -2.28 -11.42 8.61
C PRO A 38 -2.15 -10.11 7.83
N PRO A 39 -3.02 -9.11 8.08
CA PRO A 39 -2.89 -7.80 7.47
C PRO A 39 -1.62 -7.09 7.97
N LEU A 40 -1.03 -6.25 7.12
CA LEU A 40 0.16 -5.45 7.48
C LEU A 40 -0.16 -4.29 8.44
N VAL A 41 -1.40 -3.80 8.43
CA VAL A 41 -1.86 -2.67 9.26
C VAL A 41 -3.26 -2.92 9.81
N PHE A 42 -3.57 -2.31 10.96
CA PHE A 42 -4.90 -2.38 11.57
C PHE A 42 -5.82 -1.26 11.07
N ALA A 43 -7.12 -1.52 11.01
CA ALA A 43 -8.11 -0.52 10.61
C ALA A 43 -8.13 0.73 11.51
N GLY A 44 -7.69 0.61 12.78
CA GLY A 44 -7.53 1.74 13.69
C GLY A 44 -6.40 2.68 13.27
N GLU A 45 -5.31 2.15 12.74
CA GLU A 45 -4.15 2.92 12.28
C GLU A 45 -4.50 3.71 11.01
N ALA A 46 -5.22 3.10 10.07
CA ALA A 46 -5.74 3.80 8.89
C ALA A 46 -6.70 4.95 9.27
N ARG A 47 -7.57 4.75 10.26
CA ARG A 47 -8.45 5.81 10.79
C ARG A 47 -7.65 6.94 11.45
N LYS A 48 -6.61 6.61 12.20
CA LYS A 48 -5.69 7.59 12.81
C LYS A 48 -4.96 8.40 11.73
N LEU A 49 -4.44 7.75 10.69
CA LEU A 49 -3.80 8.42 9.55
C LEU A 49 -4.78 9.36 8.85
N LYS A 50 -6.03 8.93 8.59
CA LYS A 50 -7.08 9.78 8.02
C LYS A 50 -7.33 11.05 8.84
N GLY A 51 -7.32 10.94 10.17
CA GLY A 51 -7.39 12.10 11.07
C GLY A 51 -6.20 13.05 10.91
N GLY A 52 -4.98 12.52 10.77
CA GLY A 52 -3.79 13.31 10.47
C GLY A 52 -3.87 14.03 9.12
N LEU A 53 -4.28 13.32 8.06
CA LEU A 53 -4.46 13.88 6.72
C LEU A 53 -5.56 14.96 6.67
N ALA A 54 -6.60 14.84 7.49
CA ALA A 54 -7.62 15.88 7.61
C ALA A 54 -7.05 17.20 8.13
N ARG A 55 -6.10 17.16 9.09
CA ARG A 55 -5.39 18.36 9.55
C ARG A 55 -4.49 18.94 8.48
N VAL A 56 -3.81 18.10 7.69
CA VAL A 56 -3.03 18.56 6.53
C VAL A 56 -3.92 19.29 5.52
N ALA A 57 -5.08 18.71 5.19
CA ALA A 57 -6.04 19.34 4.29
C ALA A 57 -6.61 20.66 4.82
N ALA A 58 -6.69 20.83 6.14
CA ALA A 58 -7.11 22.07 6.79
C ALA A 58 -5.98 23.12 6.88
N GLY A 59 -4.74 22.78 6.53
CA GLY A 59 -3.57 23.65 6.66
C GLY A 59 -2.92 23.66 8.05
N ASP A 60 -3.37 22.78 8.95
CA ASP A 60 -2.90 22.70 10.35
C ASP A 60 -1.70 21.76 10.53
N ALA A 61 -1.27 21.07 9.47
CA ALA A 61 -0.15 20.13 9.48
C ALA A 61 0.50 20.01 8.09
N PHE A 62 1.71 19.46 8.03
CA PHE A 62 2.42 19.14 6.79
C PHE A 62 2.52 17.62 6.58
N LEU A 63 2.49 17.16 5.34
CA LEU A 63 2.69 15.75 4.97
C LEU A 63 4.05 15.58 4.31
N LEU A 64 4.92 14.79 4.94
CA LEU A 64 6.14 14.27 4.33
C LEU A 64 5.91 12.82 3.91
N GLN A 65 6.02 12.54 2.62
CA GLN A 65 5.92 11.20 2.04
C GLN A 65 7.11 10.96 1.09
N GLY A 66 7.71 9.77 1.17
CA GLY A 66 8.93 9.42 0.45
C GLY A 66 9.33 7.99 0.77
N GLY A 67 10.31 7.48 0.03
CA GLY A 67 10.69 6.07 0.01
C GLY A 67 11.53 5.74 -1.21
N ASP A 68 11.84 4.47 -1.37
CA ASP A 68 12.49 3.95 -2.57
C ASP A 68 11.60 4.13 -3.81
N CYS A 69 12.22 4.30 -4.98
CA CYS A 69 11.52 4.36 -6.26
C CYS A 69 10.85 3.00 -6.59
N ALA A 70 11.59 1.92 -6.34
CA ALA A 70 11.10 0.55 -6.41
C ALA A 70 11.90 -0.28 -5.40
N GLU A 71 11.22 -0.86 -4.41
CA GLU A 71 11.85 -1.76 -3.45
C GLU A 71 12.22 -3.09 -4.14
N SER A 72 13.39 -3.63 -3.80
CA SER A 72 13.87 -4.91 -4.36
C SER A 72 14.07 -5.96 -3.27
N PHE A 73 13.78 -7.23 -3.58
CA PHE A 73 14.00 -8.32 -2.61
C PHE A 73 15.47 -8.47 -2.21
N ALA A 74 16.40 -8.13 -3.11
CA ALA A 74 17.83 -8.20 -2.86
C ALA A 74 18.33 -7.11 -1.91
N GLU A 75 17.59 -6.01 -1.78
CA GLU A 75 17.98 -4.84 -0.97
C GLU A 75 17.07 -4.67 0.25
N HIS A 76 16.14 -5.59 0.50
CA HIS A 76 15.24 -5.53 1.65
C HIS A 76 15.91 -6.07 2.92
N HIS A 77 16.78 -5.24 3.50
CA HIS A 77 17.55 -5.56 4.71
C HIS A 77 17.41 -4.48 5.78
N ALA A 78 17.59 -4.87 7.04
CA ALA A 78 17.36 -4.02 8.20
C ALA A 78 18.18 -2.72 8.19
N ASP A 79 19.40 -2.75 7.65
CA ASP A 79 20.26 -1.56 7.52
C ASP A 79 19.64 -0.51 6.59
N ASN A 80 19.14 -0.92 5.43
CA ASN A 80 18.50 -0.01 4.47
C ASN A 80 17.23 0.62 5.07
N ILE A 81 16.39 -0.19 5.73
CA ILE A 81 15.19 0.29 6.41
C ILE A 81 15.55 1.31 7.50
N ARG A 82 16.56 1.01 8.32
CA ARG A 82 17.03 1.89 9.40
C ARG A 82 17.53 3.22 8.84
N ASP A 83 18.39 3.16 7.83
CA ASP A 83 19.05 4.36 7.32
C ASP A 83 18.07 5.26 6.57
N PHE A 84 17.10 4.68 5.85
CA PHE A 84 15.95 5.43 5.33
C PHE A 84 15.15 6.11 6.46
N PHE A 85 14.80 5.37 7.52
CA PHE A 85 14.03 5.92 8.63
C PHE A 85 14.76 7.07 9.35
N ARG A 86 16.09 6.99 9.48
CA ARG A 86 16.92 8.08 10.03
C ARG A 86 16.82 9.35 9.21
N VAL A 87 16.93 9.26 7.89
CA VAL A 87 16.79 10.42 7.00
C VAL A 87 15.40 11.02 7.11
N PHE A 88 14.36 10.19 7.15
CA PHE A 88 12.99 10.64 7.31
C PHE A 88 12.75 11.41 8.62
N LEU A 89 13.30 10.91 9.73
CA LEU A 89 13.23 11.59 11.03
C LEU A 89 14.10 12.85 11.11
N GLN A 90 15.12 13.00 10.27
CA GLN A 90 15.92 14.23 10.19
C GLN A 90 15.22 15.34 9.41
N MET A 91 14.34 14.99 8.47
CA MET A 91 13.58 15.94 7.66
C MET A 91 12.26 16.38 8.30
N ALA A 92 11.71 15.56 9.20
CA ALA A 92 10.42 15.78 9.88
C ALA A 92 10.58 16.56 11.20
#